data_AF-A0A193QND8-F1
#
_entry.id   AF-A0A193QND8-F1
#
_cell.length_a   1.000
_cell.length_b   1.000
_cell.length_c   1.000
_cell.angle_alpha   90.00
_cell.angle_beta   90.00
_cell.angle_gamma   90.00
#
_symmetry.space_group_name_H-M   'P 1'
#
loop_
_entity.id
_entity.type
_entity.pdbx_description
1 polymer ?
#
loop_
_entity_poly.entity_id
_entity_poly.type
_entity_poly.pdbx_seq_one_letter_code
_entity_poly.pdbx_strand_id
1 'polypeptide(L)'
;MRFDLAVNGMTASAVNRGEYVIHGGQQWRPFIHCRDVAKAITLILDSPEGKVSGKTFNIGDDQLNMTLSELGNMICGCLPDILLKNESTITDNRSYRVSFGKIRDELGFSADYDISRGIREIEMLVRSHMVPDPDLTIYSNVKTLKHNLP
;
A
#
# COMPACT_ATOMS: atom_id res chain seq x y z
N MET A 1 -4.43 1.11 12.44
CA MET A 1 -4.29 1.25 10.97
C MET A 1 -3.15 2.23 10.68
N ARG A 2 -2.46 2.14 9.54
CA ARG A 2 -1.42 3.10 9.14
C ARG A 2 -1.87 3.91 7.94
N PHE A 3 -2.22 5.18 8.15
CA PHE A 3 -2.61 6.11 7.09
C PHE A 3 -1.43 6.91 6.53
N ASP A 4 -0.22 6.66 7.03
CA ASP A 4 1.04 7.16 6.47
C ASP A 4 1.60 6.27 5.34
N LEU A 5 0.81 5.31 4.84
CA LEU A 5 1.11 4.46 3.68
C LEU A 5 0.30 4.91 2.46
N ALA A 6 0.86 4.84 1.26
CA ALA A 6 0.28 5.47 0.07
C ALA A 6 -1.19 5.09 -0.18
N VAL A 7 -1.51 3.81 -0.41
CA VAL A 7 -2.92 3.38 -0.66
C VAL A 7 -3.86 3.85 0.46
N ASN A 8 -3.46 3.63 1.71
CA ASN A 8 -4.29 3.94 2.88
C ASN A 8 -4.51 5.45 3.04
N GLY A 9 -3.43 6.23 3.04
CA GLY A 9 -3.46 7.67 3.24
C GLY A 9 -4.12 8.42 2.10
N MET A 10 -3.79 8.03 0.86
CA MET A 10 -4.39 8.61 -0.34
C MET A 10 -5.90 8.40 -0.36
N THR A 11 -6.34 7.16 -0.11
CA THR A 11 -7.77 6.82 -0.07
C THR A 11 -8.48 7.50 1.10
N ALA A 12 -7.88 7.49 2.30
CA ALA A 12 -8.50 8.12 3.47
C ALA A 12 -8.64 9.64 3.31
N SER A 13 -7.62 10.33 2.78
CA SER A 13 -7.70 11.75 2.47
C SER A 13 -8.75 12.05 1.42
N ALA A 14 -8.79 11.27 0.33
CA ALA A 14 -9.80 11.39 -0.70
C ALA A 14 -11.20 11.30 -0.10
N VAL A 15 -11.49 10.25 0.67
CA VAL A 15 -12.82 10.03 1.28
C VAL A 15 -13.18 11.11 2.31
N ASN A 16 -12.23 11.52 3.15
CA ASN A 16 -12.50 12.43 4.27
C ASN A 16 -12.56 13.90 3.85
N ARG A 17 -11.75 14.30 2.86
CA ARG A 17 -11.55 15.71 2.47
C ARG A 17 -12.04 16.04 1.05
N GLY A 18 -12.40 15.03 0.27
CA GLY A 18 -12.75 15.20 -1.15
C GLY A 18 -11.53 15.41 -2.05
N GLU A 19 -10.31 15.40 -1.51
CA GLU A 19 -9.10 15.64 -2.28
C GLU A 19 -7.87 14.91 -1.73
N TYR A 20 -6.88 14.73 -2.60
CA TYR A 20 -5.53 14.30 -2.22
C TYR A 20 -4.46 14.92 -3.12
N VAL A 21 -3.26 15.11 -2.57
CA VAL A 21 -2.10 15.69 -3.26
C VAL A 21 -1.00 14.64 -3.46
N ILE A 22 -0.67 14.34 -4.72
CA ILE A 22 0.52 13.57 -5.08
C ILE A 22 1.70 14.53 -5.20
N HIS A 23 2.75 14.27 -4.44
CA HIS A 23 4.03 14.97 -4.51
C HIS A 23 5.00 14.22 -5.43
N GLY A 24 5.24 14.75 -6.62
CA GLY A 24 5.90 14.07 -7.72
C GLY A 24 4.90 13.20 -8.49
N GLY A 25 5.06 11.88 -8.42
CA GLY A 25 4.13 10.93 -9.02
C GLY A 25 4.80 9.77 -9.76
N GLN A 26 5.99 10.01 -10.31
CA GLN A 26 6.74 9.02 -11.12
C GLN A 26 7.53 8.01 -10.27
N GLN A 27 7.47 8.11 -8.94
CA GLN A 27 8.17 7.20 -8.07
C GLN A 27 7.45 5.84 -8.05
N TRP A 28 8.21 4.77 -8.30
CA TRP A 28 7.68 3.40 -8.29
C TRP A 28 7.49 2.90 -6.86
N ARG A 29 6.41 2.16 -6.65
CA ARG A 29 6.11 1.48 -5.39
C ARG A 29 5.60 0.07 -5.68
N PRO A 30 6.14 -0.97 -5.00
CA PRO A 30 5.47 -2.25 -4.90
C PRO A 30 4.38 -2.17 -3.84
N PHE A 31 3.19 -2.64 -4.17
CA PHE A 31 2.08 -2.75 -3.21
C PHE A 31 1.76 -4.21 -2.93
N ILE A 32 1.27 -4.49 -1.72
CA ILE A 32 0.78 -5.81 -1.33
C ILE A 32 -0.25 -5.65 -0.21
N HIS A 33 -1.29 -6.47 -0.24
CA HIS A 33 -2.29 -6.51 0.81
C HIS A 33 -1.80 -7.32 2.01
N CYS A 34 -2.16 -6.93 3.24
CA CYS A 34 -1.70 -7.63 4.44
C CYS A 34 -2.16 -9.09 4.52
N ARG A 35 -3.30 -9.43 3.90
CA ARG A 35 -3.76 -10.83 3.78
C ARG A 35 -2.88 -11.65 2.85
N ASP A 36 -2.35 -11.06 1.79
CA ASP A 36 -1.39 -11.74 0.90
C ASP A 36 -0.03 -11.94 1.57
N VAL A 37 0.38 -11.00 2.44
CA VAL A 37 1.56 -11.20 3.29
C VAL A 37 1.36 -12.39 4.24
N ALA A 38 0.20 -12.49 4.90
CA ALA A 38 -0.12 -13.63 5.76
C ALA A 38 -0.14 -14.94 4.97
N LYS A 39 -0.78 -14.96 3.79
CA LYS A 39 -0.79 -16.10 2.86
C LYS A 39 0.63 -16.52 2.49
N ALA A 40 1.51 -15.57 2.16
CA ALA A 40 2.90 -15.88 1.82
C ALA A 40 3.67 -16.49 2.99
N ILE A 41 3.46 -16.00 4.21
CA ILE A 41 4.07 -16.56 5.41
C ILE A 41 3.62 -18.01 5.60
N THR A 42 2.31 -18.29 5.51
CA THR A 42 1.78 -19.66 5.60
C THR A 42 2.36 -20.55 4.50
N LEU A 43 2.38 -20.09 3.25
CA LEU A 43 2.96 -20.82 2.12
C LEU A 43 4.44 -21.20 2.37
N ILE A 44 5.24 -20.28 2.92
CA ILE A 44 6.65 -20.53 3.22
C ILE A 44 6.81 -21.57 4.34
N LEU A 45 5.99 -21.49 5.39
CA LEU A 45 6.02 -22.43 6.51
C LEU A 45 5.57 -23.85 6.11
N ASP A 46 4.62 -23.95 5.18
CA ASP A 46 4.12 -25.23 4.67
C ASP A 46 5.00 -25.83 3.55
N SER A 47 5.97 -25.06 3.05
CA SER A 47 6.85 -25.50 1.97
C SER A 47 7.93 -26.46 2.46
N PRO A 48 8.36 -27.44 1.63
CA PRO A 48 9.48 -28.32 1.95
C PRO A 48 10.74 -27.54 2.31
N GLU A 49 11.46 -27.94 3.37
CA GLU A 49 12.66 -27.24 3.86
C GLU A 49 13.67 -26.95 2.74
N GLY A 50 13.96 -27.93 1.88
CA GLY A 50 14.89 -27.77 0.75
C GLY A 50 14.47 -26.71 -0.28
N LYS A 51 13.20 -26.29 -0.29
CA LYS A 51 12.73 -25.19 -1.13
C LYS A 51 12.91 -23.82 -0.50
N VAL A 52 12.98 -23.69 0.83
CA VAL A 52 12.92 -22.38 1.52
C VAL A 52 14.14 -22.07 2.41
N SER A 53 14.81 -23.09 2.93
CA SER A 53 15.94 -22.93 3.85
C SER A 53 17.09 -22.17 3.21
N GLY A 54 17.61 -21.15 3.91
CA GLY A 54 18.70 -20.30 3.43
C GLY A 54 18.35 -19.36 2.27
N LYS A 55 17.07 -19.26 1.88
CA LYS A 55 16.64 -18.42 0.75
C LYS A 55 15.93 -17.16 1.20
N THR A 56 16.18 -16.07 0.48
CA THR A 56 15.42 -14.82 0.58
C THR A 56 14.39 -14.75 -0.54
N PHE A 57 13.18 -14.29 -0.23
CA PHE A 57 12.09 -14.06 -1.17
C PHE A 57 11.52 -12.65 -1.00
N ASN A 58 11.32 -11.93 -2.11
CA ASN A 58 10.46 -10.76 -2.11
C ASN A 58 9.01 -11.22 -2.13
N ILE A 59 8.17 -10.62 -1.30
CA ILE A 59 6.75 -10.97 -1.20
C ILE A 59 5.91 -9.89 -1.90
N GLY A 60 5.17 -10.29 -2.93
CA GLY A 60 4.41 -9.37 -3.78
C GLY A 60 4.06 -10.00 -5.12
N ASP A 61 3.52 -9.19 -6.01
CA ASP A 61 3.20 -9.56 -7.38
C ASP A 61 3.69 -8.46 -8.33
N ASP A 62 4.26 -8.86 -9.46
CA ASP A 62 4.83 -7.92 -10.43
C ASP A 62 3.75 -6.96 -10.97
N GLN A 63 2.48 -7.41 -11.02
CA GLN A 63 1.32 -6.61 -11.41
C GLN A 63 0.97 -5.48 -10.43
N LEU A 64 1.48 -5.55 -9.19
CA LEU A 64 1.25 -4.56 -8.13
C LEU A 64 2.41 -3.56 -8.00
N ASN A 65 3.40 -3.61 -8.89
CA ASN A 65 4.34 -2.51 -9.08
C ASN A 65 3.68 -1.41 -9.91
N MET A 66 3.56 -0.21 -9.34
CA MET A 66 3.07 0.96 -10.07
C MET A 66 3.62 2.26 -9.50
N THR A 67 3.47 3.32 -10.25
CA THR A 67 3.80 4.68 -9.85
C THR A 67 2.73 5.27 -8.93
N LEU A 68 3.08 6.31 -8.18
CA LEU A 68 2.10 7.04 -7.35
C LEU A 68 1.02 7.70 -8.22
N SER A 69 1.36 8.18 -9.42
CA SER A 69 0.37 8.71 -10.38
C SER A 69 -0.63 7.66 -10.85
N GLU A 70 -0.17 6.45 -11.16
CA GLU A 70 -1.06 5.32 -11.52
C GLU A 70 -1.99 4.97 -10.35
N LEU A 71 -1.46 4.90 -9.12
CA LEU A 71 -2.28 4.69 -7.93
C LEU A 71 -3.34 5.80 -7.77
N GLY A 72 -2.97 7.07 -7.97
CA GLY A 72 -3.91 8.20 -7.93
C GLY A 72 -5.06 8.03 -8.91
N ASN A 73 -4.75 7.66 -10.15
CA ASN A 73 -5.76 7.41 -11.18
C ASN A 73 -6.68 6.24 -10.79
N MET A 74 -6.14 5.15 -10.22
CA MET A 74 -6.96 4.04 -9.73
C MET A 74 -7.91 4.46 -8.61
N ILE A 75 -7.46 5.31 -7.69
CA ILE A 75 -8.30 5.86 -6.61
C ILE A 75 -9.41 6.72 -7.19
N CYS A 76 -9.14 7.62 -8.14
CA CYS A 76 -10.17 8.40 -8.84
C CYS A 76 -11.17 7.52 -9.58
N GLY A 77 -10.72 6.41 -10.19
CA GLY A 77 -11.60 5.44 -10.83
C GLY A 77 -12.53 4.72 -9.85
N CYS A 78 -12.10 4.53 -8.60
CA CYS A 78 -12.93 3.94 -7.54
C CYS A 78 -13.82 4.98 -6.84
N LEU A 79 -13.41 6.25 -6.79
CA LEU A 79 -14.06 7.34 -6.07
C LEU A 79 -14.33 8.52 -7.03
N PRO A 80 -15.47 8.51 -7.76
CA PRO A 80 -15.67 9.39 -8.92
C PRO A 80 -15.80 10.89 -8.62
N ASP A 81 -15.86 11.31 -7.36
CA ASP A 81 -16.07 12.72 -6.97
C ASP A 81 -14.84 13.37 -6.30
N ILE A 82 -13.66 12.76 -6.44
CA ILE A 82 -12.45 13.19 -5.73
C ILE A 82 -11.54 14.04 -6.62
N LEU A 83 -11.06 15.15 -6.06
CA LEU A 83 -10.06 16.00 -6.71
C LEU A 83 -8.64 15.48 -6.47
N LEU A 84 -7.98 15.03 -7.55
CA LEU A 84 -6.56 14.67 -7.52
C LEU A 84 -5.70 15.89 -7.90
N LYS A 85 -4.84 16.33 -6.98
CA LYS A 85 -3.85 17.37 -7.22
C LYS A 85 -2.47 16.72 -7.41
N ASN A 86 -1.76 17.12 -8.47
CA ASN A 86 -0.38 16.71 -8.68
C ASN A 86 0.53 17.93 -8.49
N GLU A 87 1.47 17.83 -7.57
CA GLU A 87 2.52 18.82 -7.36
C GLU A 87 3.85 18.27 -7.89
N SER A 88 4.62 19.10 -8.57
CA SER A 88 5.94 18.72 -9.09
C SER A 88 6.98 18.52 -7.99
N THR A 89 6.75 19.08 -6.79
CA THR A 89 7.64 18.94 -5.65
C THR A 89 7.72 17.49 -5.21
N ILE A 90 8.94 16.94 -5.14
CA ILE A 90 9.18 15.60 -4.60
C ILE A 90 9.52 15.73 -3.11
N THR A 91 8.63 15.24 -2.25
CA THR A 91 8.86 15.17 -0.79
C THR A 91 9.47 13.83 -0.37
N ASP A 92 9.33 12.80 -1.20
CA ASP A 92 9.87 11.46 -1.00
C ASP A 92 10.58 10.96 -2.27
N ASN A 93 11.92 10.93 -2.22
CA ASN A 93 12.77 10.50 -3.34
C ASN A 93 12.88 8.98 -3.48
N ARG A 94 12.30 8.19 -2.55
CA ARG A 94 12.34 6.73 -2.65
C ARG A 94 11.64 6.29 -3.93
N SER A 95 12.15 5.25 -4.58
CA SER A 95 11.56 4.66 -5.78
C SER A 95 12.02 3.21 -5.89
N TYR A 96 11.08 2.26 -5.88
CA TYR A 96 11.36 0.84 -5.93
C TYR A 96 10.43 0.15 -6.91
N ARG A 97 11.01 -0.66 -7.80
CA ARG A 97 10.29 -1.60 -8.64
C ARG A 97 10.91 -2.96 -8.39
N VAL A 98 10.14 -3.87 -7.80
CA VAL A 98 10.69 -5.11 -7.24
C VAL A 98 10.26 -6.28 -8.11
N SER A 99 11.20 -7.18 -8.39
CA SER A 99 10.86 -8.46 -9.01
C SER A 99 10.37 -9.45 -7.95
N PHE A 100 9.24 -10.08 -8.23
CA PHE A 100 8.66 -11.15 -7.40
C PHE A 100 8.79 -12.53 -8.05
N GLY A 101 9.61 -12.65 -9.10
CA GLY A 101 9.70 -13.89 -9.87
C GLY A 101 10.12 -15.10 -9.04
N LYS A 102 11.06 -14.94 -8.11
CA LYS A 102 11.56 -16.06 -7.31
C LYS A 102 10.46 -16.77 -6.50
N ILE A 103 9.58 -16.02 -5.81
CA ILE A 103 8.52 -16.65 -5.00
C ILE A 103 7.42 -17.26 -5.87
N ARG A 104 7.11 -16.62 -7.00
CA ARG A 104 6.17 -17.15 -7.98
C ARG A 104 6.68 -18.46 -8.57
N ASP A 105 7.93 -18.48 -9.02
CA ASP A 105 8.46 -19.60 -9.79
C ASP A 105 8.84 -20.79 -8.89
N GLU A 106 9.34 -20.55 -7.67
CA GLU A 106 9.75 -21.63 -6.76
C GLU A 106 8.62 -22.17 -5.86
N LEU A 107 7.73 -21.28 -5.41
CA LEU A 107 6.67 -21.59 -4.44
C LEU A 107 5.24 -21.44 -5.00
N GLY A 108 5.07 -20.94 -6.23
CA GLY A 108 3.75 -20.77 -6.84
C GLY A 108 2.93 -19.63 -6.24
N PHE A 109 3.58 -18.66 -5.58
CA PHE A 109 2.86 -17.54 -4.97
C PHE A 109 2.33 -16.55 -6.02
N SER A 110 1.10 -16.08 -5.80
CA SER A 110 0.49 -14.93 -6.45
C SER A 110 -0.36 -14.16 -5.45
N ALA A 111 -0.50 -12.84 -5.62
CA ALA A 111 -1.39 -12.05 -4.78
C ALA A 111 -2.86 -12.33 -5.15
N ASP A 112 -3.73 -12.44 -4.15
CA ASP A 112 -5.18 -12.61 -4.35
C ASP A 112 -5.95 -11.27 -4.29
N TYR A 113 -5.31 -10.22 -3.77
CA TYR A 113 -5.93 -8.91 -3.57
C TYR A 113 -5.32 -7.88 -4.51
N ASP A 114 -6.18 -7.27 -5.33
CA ASP A 114 -5.82 -6.11 -6.13
C ASP A 114 -5.87 -4.81 -5.30
N ILE A 115 -5.33 -3.73 -5.88
CA ILE A 115 -5.32 -2.41 -5.26
C ILE A 115 -6.75 -1.88 -5.07
N SER A 116 -7.63 -2.10 -6.04
CA SER A 116 -9.02 -1.65 -6.01
C SER A 116 -9.77 -2.20 -4.80
N ARG A 117 -9.51 -3.44 -4.40
CA ARG A 117 -10.08 -4.05 -3.20
C ARG A 117 -9.55 -3.39 -1.94
N GLY A 118 -8.23 -3.14 -1.87
CA GLY A 118 -7.63 -2.37 -0.78
C GLY A 118 -8.27 -0.98 -0.64
N ILE A 119 -8.44 -0.25 -1.75
CA ILE A 119 -9.11 1.06 -1.78
C ILE A 119 -10.52 0.96 -1.19
N ARG A 120 -11.34 0.00 -1.64
CA ARG A 120 -12.71 -0.20 -1.11
C ARG A 120 -12.74 -0.52 0.38
N GLU A 121 -11.80 -1.30 0.88
CA GLU A 121 -11.69 -1.62 2.31
C GLU A 121 -11.38 -0.36 3.14
N ILE A 122 -10.48 0.51 2.65
CA ILE A 122 -10.18 1.79 3.31
C ILE A 122 -11.36 2.75 3.23
N GLU A 123 -12.01 2.85 2.07
CA GLU A 123 -13.20 3.69 1.92
C GLU A 123 -14.27 3.29 2.94
N MET A 124 -14.61 2.00 3.02
CA MET A 124 -15.57 1.49 3.98
C MET A 124 -15.15 1.81 5.42
N LEU A 125 -13.87 1.62 5.76
CA LEU A 125 -13.34 1.89 7.10
C LEU A 125 -13.51 3.37 7.51
N VAL A 126 -13.27 4.29 6.58
CA VAL A 126 -13.39 5.74 6.83
C VAL A 126 -14.86 6.16 6.86
N ARG A 127 -15.67 5.74 5.88
CA ARG A 127 -17.10 6.10 5.79
C ARG A 127 -17.94 5.53 6.93
N SER A 128 -17.55 4.39 7.48
CA SER A 128 -18.26 3.78 8.62
C SER A 128 -17.94 4.43 9.98
N HIS A 129 -17.02 5.42 10.01
CA HIS A 129 -16.54 6.05 11.25
C HIS A 129 -15.93 5.07 12.28
N MET A 130 -15.59 3.84 11.86
CA MET A 130 -14.79 2.91 12.67
C MET A 130 -13.40 3.46 12.97
N VAL A 131 -12.91 4.34 12.09
CA VAL A 131 -11.78 5.24 12.35
C VAL A 131 -12.37 6.64 12.56
N PRO A 132 -12.29 7.21 13.78
CA PRO A 132 -12.87 8.53 14.06
C PRO A 132 -12.26 9.65 13.22
N ASP A 133 -10.92 9.65 13.10
CA ASP A 133 -10.17 10.58 12.26
C ASP A 133 -8.87 9.91 11.77
N PRO A 134 -8.67 9.71 10.45
CA PRO A 134 -7.45 9.15 9.88
C PRO A 134 -6.17 9.95 10.16
N ASP A 135 -6.28 11.23 10.52
CA ASP A 135 -5.15 12.12 10.76
C ASP A 135 -4.58 12.03 12.17
N LEU A 136 -5.24 11.33 13.09
CA LEU A 136 -4.79 11.14 14.47
C LEU A 136 -3.37 10.57 14.52
N THR A 137 -2.58 11.06 15.48
CA THR A 137 -1.19 10.67 15.69
C THR A 137 -0.99 9.16 15.74
N ILE A 138 -1.93 8.44 16.38
CA ILE A 138 -1.90 6.97 16.54
C ILE A 138 -1.89 6.19 15.21
N TYR A 139 -2.24 6.81 14.10
CA TYR A 139 -2.28 6.18 12.77
C TYR A 139 -1.11 6.58 11.86
N SER A 140 -0.13 7.31 12.39
CA SER A 140 1.12 7.65 11.70
C SER A 140 2.32 7.33 12.57
N ASN A 141 3.21 6.49 12.06
CA ASN A 141 4.43 6.14 12.78
C ASN A 141 5.33 7.37 12.96
N VAL A 142 5.41 8.24 11.96
CA VAL A 142 6.24 9.46 12.01
C VAL A 142 5.69 10.45 13.03
N LYS A 143 4.37 10.72 13.03
CA LYS A 143 3.76 11.62 14.03
C LYS A 143 3.92 11.06 15.44
N THR A 144 3.66 9.77 15.62
CA THR A 144 3.83 9.08 16.92
C THR A 144 5.27 9.19 17.42
N LEU A 145 6.25 8.93 16.56
CA LEU A 145 7.66 9.00 16.93
C LEU A 145 8.08 10.43 17.32
N LYS A 146 7.67 11.46 16.55
CA LYS A 146 7.96 12.86 16.87
C LYS A 146 7.29 13.35 18.16
N HIS A 147 6.13 12.80 18.50
CA HIS A 147 5.42 13.16 19.73
C HIS A 147 6.06 12.55 20.98
N ASN A 148 6.59 11.33 20.85
CA ASN A 148 7.11 10.55 21.98
C ASN A 148 8.63 10.67 22.18
N LEU A 149 9.36 11.19 21.19
CA LEU A 149 10.80 11.45 21.34
C LEU A 149 11.04 12.88 21.83
N PRO A 150 11.94 13.07 22.82
CA PRO A 150 12.33 14.38 23.33
C PRO A 150 13.13 15.21 22.33
#